data_AF-A0A0B7H750-F1
#
_entry.id   AF-A0A0B7H750-F1
#
_cell.length_a   1.000
_cell.length_b   1.000
_cell.length_c   1.000
_cell.angle_alpha   90.00
_cell.angle_beta   90.00
_cell.angle_gamma   90.00
#
_symmetry.space_group_name_H-M   'P 1'
#
loop_
_entity.id
_entity.type
_entity.pdbx_description
1 polymer ?
#
loop_
_entity_poly.entity_id
_entity_poly.type
_entity_poly.pdbx_seq_one_letter_code
_entity_poly.pdbx_strand_id
1 'polypeptide(L)'
;MQMAMVADPNKVIKGDPCWGFSHEVGHVHQLFPYFSWGGLTEVSNKYFYNPLVMVYPKSLLEIKSRIMQQDNYSKSRKDIIEKKISYLQDPDVFNKLVPFWQLHLYFTNVGANPDFYPDLFEAFRRQGEEELKNNNGKWGNNPAIYQLNFVKKACEVSKTDLTEFFDKYGFFYVGWLEYEDYGKHRYIMTQEMVDKCKEEIQKMNLPKPKIDISTLTDNNIK
;
A
#
# COMPACT_ATOMS: atom_id res chain seq x y z
N MET A 1 -0.82 -14.25 -29.66
CA MET A 1 0.02 -15.09 -28.77
C MET A 1 -0.23 -14.81 -27.27
N GLN A 2 -0.54 -13.59 -26.83
CA GLN A 2 -0.81 -13.29 -25.40
C GLN A 2 -2.21 -13.74 -24.91
N MET A 3 -3.27 -13.63 -25.72
CA MET A 3 -4.64 -14.02 -25.31
C MET A 3 -4.79 -15.50 -24.93
N ALA A 4 -3.98 -16.39 -25.49
CA ALA A 4 -3.99 -17.81 -25.16
C ALA A 4 -3.50 -18.09 -23.73
N MET A 5 -2.76 -17.17 -23.11
CA MET A 5 -2.31 -17.29 -21.72
C MET A 5 -3.40 -16.87 -20.71
N VAL A 6 -4.38 -16.09 -21.16
CA VAL A 6 -5.50 -15.58 -20.35
C VAL A 6 -6.76 -16.44 -20.55
N ALA A 7 -6.94 -17.01 -21.74
CA ALA A 7 -8.10 -17.84 -22.07
C ALA A 7 -7.99 -19.31 -21.56
N ASP A 8 -6.86 -19.70 -20.97
CA ASP A 8 -6.63 -21.03 -20.40
C ASP A 8 -6.54 -20.93 -18.87
N PRO A 9 -7.55 -21.44 -18.12
CA PRO A 9 -7.57 -21.41 -16.66
C PRO A 9 -6.31 -22.00 -16.01
N ASN A 10 -5.67 -22.99 -16.62
CA ASN A 10 -4.47 -23.63 -16.06
C ASN A 10 -3.22 -22.77 -16.20
N LYS A 11 -3.23 -21.80 -17.12
CA LYS A 11 -2.12 -20.88 -17.39
C LYS A 11 -2.33 -19.53 -16.71
N VAL A 12 -3.57 -19.01 -16.72
CA VAL A 12 -3.88 -17.70 -16.15
C VAL A 12 -3.70 -17.66 -14.62
N ILE A 13 -3.76 -18.81 -13.94
CA ILE A 13 -3.55 -18.89 -12.47
C ILE A 13 -2.08 -19.04 -12.06
N LYS A 14 -1.13 -19.05 -13.00
CA LYS A 14 0.29 -19.31 -12.71
C LYS A 14 1.19 -18.20 -13.25
N GLY A 15 2.26 -17.89 -12.52
CA GLY A 15 3.38 -17.07 -12.98
C GLY A 15 2.99 -15.70 -13.55
N ASP A 16 3.68 -15.31 -14.63
CA ASP A 16 3.51 -14.01 -15.29
C ASP A 16 2.11 -13.74 -15.88
N PRO A 17 1.38 -14.72 -16.45
CA PRO A 17 0.00 -14.51 -16.89
C PRO A 17 -0.95 -14.10 -15.77
N CYS A 18 -0.84 -14.74 -14.60
CA CYS A 18 -1.62 -14.38 -13.42
C CYS A 18 -1.30 -12.96 -12.96
N TRP A 19 0.00 -12.63 -12.97
CA TRP A 19 0.48 -11.29 -12.66
C TRP A 19 -0.09 -10.26 -13.63
N GLY A 20 0.12 -10.44 -14.93
CA GLY A 20 -0.31 -9.50 -15.96
C GLY A 20 -1.81 -9.26 -15.92
N PHE A 21 -2.62 -10.32 -15.89
CA PHE A 21 -4.07 -10.17 -15.83
C PHE A 21 -4.53 -9.41 -14.57
N SER A 22 -4.04 -9.82 -13.38
CA SER A 22 -4.49 -9.17 -12.14
C SER A 22 -3.93 -7.76 -11.96
N HIS A 23 -2.79 -7.46 -12.58
CA HIS A 23 -2.21 -6.11 -12.63
C HIS A 23 -3.13 -5.15 -13.39
N GLU A 24 -3.61 -5.54 -14.57
CA GLU A 24 -4.56 -4.76 -15.36
C GLU A 24 -5.92 -4.62 -14.66
N VAL A 25 -6.45 -5.72 -14.08
CA VAL A 25 -7.67 -5.67 -13.26
C VAL A 25 -7.46 -4.77 -12.04
N GLY A 26 -6.26 -4.79 -11.45
CA GLY A 26 -5.89 -3.95 -10.31
C GLY A 26 -5.94 -2.46 -10.65
N HIS A 27 -5.56 -2.06 -11.87
CA HIS A 27 -5.69 -0.67 -12.32
C HIS A 27 -7.15 -0.19 -12.30
N VAL A 28 -8.11 -1.05 -12.64
CA VAL A 28 -9.55 -0.70 -12.57
C VAL A 28 -10.03 -0.49 -11.13
N HIS A 29 -9.40 -1.15 -10.16
CA HIS A 29 -9.80 -1.10 -8.75
C HIS A 29 -9.01 -0.08 -7.92
N GLN A 30 -8.03 0.61 -8.51
CA GLN A 30 -7.32 1.69 -7.83
C GLN A 30 -8.29 2.83 -7.46
N LEU A 31 -8.34 3.16 -6.17
CA LEU A 31 -9.10 4.33 -5.69
C LEU A 31 -8.23 5.59 -5.75
N PHE A 32 -8.23 6.27 -6.89
CA PHE A 32 -7.61 7.59 -6.99
C PHE A 32 -8.50 8.66 -6.33
N PRO A 33 -7.97 9.58 -5.49
CA PRO A 33 -6.59 9.72 -5.04
C PRO A 33 -6.24 9.02 -3.69
N TYR A 34 -7.21 8.36 -3.05
CA TYR A 34 -7.10 7.95 -1.63
C TYR A 34 -6.30 6.68 -1.34
N PHE A 35 -6.26 5.74 -2.28
CA PHE A 35 -5.42 4.54 -2.23
C PHE A 35 -4.38 4.51 -3.38
N SER A 36 -4.54 5.39 -4.36
CA SER A 36 -3.57 5.59 -5.44
C SER A 36 -3.36 7.09 -5.65
N TRP A 37 -2.21 7.61 -5.22
CA TRP A 37 -1.76 8.98 -5.49
C TRP A 37 -0.53 8.95 -6.40
N GLY A 38 -0.09 10.13 -6.85
CA GLY A 38 1.09 10.23 -7.71
C GLY A 38 2.29 9.46 -7.14
N GLY A 39 2.88 8.56 -7.94
CA GLY A 39 3.97 7.69 -7.54
C GLY A 39 3.53 6.27 -7.16
N LEU A 40 2.23 6.00 -7.06
CA LEU A 40 1.65 4.68 -6.78
C LEU A 40 0.84 4.09 -7.94
N THR A 41 0.82 4.70 -9.12
CA THR A 41 -0.02 4.21 -10.23
C THR A 41 0.34 2.77 -10.60
N GLU A 42 1.61 2.40 -10.53
CA GLU A 42 2.08 1.03 -10.73
C GLU A 42 2.32 0.25 -9.43
N VAL A 43 1.93 0.79 -8.28
CA VAL A 43 2.18 0.16 -6.97
C VAL A 43 0.87 -0.28 -6.32
N SER A 44 -0.12 0.61 -6.23
CA SER A 44 -1.36 0.32 -5.51
C SER A 44 -2.27 -0.66 -6.26
N ASN A 45 -2.22 -0.72 -7.60
CA ASN A 45 -2.86 -1.76 -8.41
C ASN A 45 -2.33 -3.16 -8.05
N LYS A 46 -1.04 -3.28 -7.74
CA LYS A 46 -0.40 -4.56 -7.37
C LYS A 46 -0.92 -5.10 -6.04
N TYR A 47 -1.55 -4.28 -5.21
CA TYR A 47 -2.28 -4.78 -4.04
C TYR A 47 -3.35 -5.79 -4.45
N PHE A 48 -4.08 -5.57 -5.56
CA PHE A 48 -5.17 -6.43 -6.03
C PHE A 48 -4.71 -7.74 -6.70
N TYR A 49 -3.43 -7.86 -7.05
CA TYR A 49 -2.84 -9.13 -7.50
C TYR A 49 -2.82 -10.16 -6.38
N ASN A 50 -2.41 -9.74 -5.18
CA ASN A 50 -2.13 -10.67 -4.10
C ASN A 50 -3.39 -11.33 -3.49
N PRO A 51 -4.57 -10.67 -3.39
CA PRO A 51 -5.83 -11.32 -3.05
C PRO A 51 -6.37 -12.21 -4.18
N LEU A 52 -6.10 -12.00 -5.47
CA LEU A 52 -6.46 -13.02 -6.48
C LEU A 52 -5.61 -14.29 -6.34
N VAL A 53 -4.38 -14.15 -5.85
CA VAL A 53 -3.50 -15.28 -5.46
C VAL A 53 -3.87 -15.85 -4.07
N MET A 54 -4.50 -15.08 -3.16
CA MET A 54 -4.90 -15.52 -1.81
C MET A 54 -6.38 -15.90 -1.62
N VAL A 55 -7.30 -15.49 -2.51
CA VAL A 55 -8.69 -15.96 -2.57
C VAL A 55 -8.73 -17.40 -3.09
N TYR A 56 -7.71 -17.81 -3.85
CA TYR A 56 -7.36 -19.22 -3.92
C TYR A 56 -6.69 -19.61 -2.59
N PRO A 57 -7.23 -20.59 -1.85
CA PRO A 57 -6.66 -21.03 -0.60
C PRO A 57 -5.14 -21.23 -0.77
N LYS A 58 -4.33 -20.65 0.12
CA LYS A 58 -2.88 -20.92 0.23
C LYS A 58 -2.56 -22.43 0.20
N SER A 59 -3.54 -23.28 0.53
CA SER A 59 -3.47 -24.74 0.51
C SER A 59 -3.62 -25.41 -0.86
N LEU A 60 -4.03 -24.70 -1.92
CA LEU A 60 -4.29 -25.30 -3.24
C LEU A 60 -3.17 -25.06 -4.26
N LEU A 61 -2.37 -24.00 -4.11
CA LEU A 61 -1.29 -23.68 -5.04
C LEU A 61 -0.16 -23.03 -4.21
N GLU A 62 1.00 -23.68 -4.09
CA GLU A 62 2.22 -23.19 -3.41
C GLU A 62 2.85 -21.96 -4.12
N ILE A 63 2.05 -20.93 -4.41
CA ILE A 63 2.46 -19.75 -5.16
C ILE A 63 3.09 -18.76 -4.18
N LYS A 64 4.42 -18.68 -4.22
CA LYS A 64 5.20 -17.67 -3.53
C LYS A 64 4.82 -16.27 -4.06
N SER A 65 4.61 -15.29 -3.19
CA SER A 65 4.43 -13.90 -3.61
C SER A 65 5.64 -13.41 -4.42
N ARG A 66 5.44 -12.53 -5.41
CA ARG A 66 6.57 -12.00 -6.21
C ARG A 66 7.57 -11.22 -5.34
N ILE A 67 7.07 -10.52 -4.31
CA ILE A 67 7.88 -9.83 -3.30
C ILE A 67 8.85 -10.80 -2.61
N MET A 68 8.37 -12.01 -2.27
CA MET A 68 9.22 -13.04 -1.68
C MET A 68 10.20 -13.65 -2.70
N GLN A 69 9.74 -13.93 -3.93
CA GLN A 69 10.59 -14.53 -4.97
C GLN A 69 11.78 -13.64 -5.35
N GLN A 70 11.59 -12.32 -5.31
CA GLN A 70 12.60 -11.33 -5.70
C GLN A 70 13.37 -10.73 -4.51
N ASP A 71 13.16 -11.26 -3.30
CA ASP A 71 13.79 -10.78 -2.05
C ASP A 71 13.53 -9.28 -1.77
N ASN A 72 12.35 -8.78 -2.15
CA ASN A 72 12.01 -7.38 -1.98
C ASN A 72 11.86 -6.97 -0.51
N TYR A 73 11.58 -7.89 0.42
CA TYR A 73 11.57 -7.56 1.86
C TYR A 73 12.94 -7.06 2.33
N SER A 74 13.99 -7.81 2.00
CA SER A 74 15.37 -7.47 2.38
C SER A 74 15.85 -6.22 1.63
N LYS A 75 15.56 -6.13 0.33
CA LYS A 75 15.89 -4.96 -0.49
C LYS A 75 15.18 -3.71 0.00
N SER A 76 13.87 -3.75 0.24
CA SER A 76 13.09 -2.62 0.78
C SER A 76 13.62 -2.16 2.14
N ARG A 77 13.98 -3.09 3.04
CA ARG A 77 14.64 -2.73 4.30
C ARG A 77 15.97 -1.98 4.07
N LYS A 78 16.84 -2.53 3.23
CA LYS A 78 18.16 -1.95 2.93
C LYS A 78 18.09 -0.63 2.18
N ASP A 79 17.24 -0.55 1.17
CA ASP A 79 17.19 0.55 0.21
C ASP A 79 16.25 1.68 0.63
N ILE A 80 15.27 1.41 1.51
CA ILE A 80 14.35 2.43 2.02
C ILE A 80 14.62 2.73 3.49
N ILE A 81 14.46 1.73 4.37
CA ILE A 81 14.52 1.94 5.83
C ILE A 81 15.92 2.35 6.29
N GLU A 82 16.95 1.58 5.92
CA GLU A 82 18.33 1.83 6.36
C GLU A 82 18.90 3.12 5.76
N LYS A 83 18.51 3.44 4.52
CA LYS A 83 18.87 4.70 3.85
C LYS A 83 18.07 5.91 4.34
N LYS A 84 17.00 5.71 5.12
CA LYS A 84 16.12 6.76 5.67
C LYS A 84 15.56 7.68 4.59
N ILE A 85 15.18 7.12 3.45
CA ILE A 85 14.56 7.85 2.34
C ILE A 85 13.05 7.64 2.36
N SER A 86 12.32 8.47 1.62
CA SER A 86 10.93 8.17 1.30
C SER A 86 10.86 6.92 0.41
N TYR A 87 9.96 5.97 0.70
CA TYR A 87 9.73 4.83 -0.19
C TYR A 87 9.42 5.25 -1.63
N LEU A 88 8.86 6.45 -1.86
CA LEU A 88 8.60 7.00 -3.20
C LEU A 88 9.89 7.21 -4.03
N GLN A 89 11.04 7.41 -3.37
CA GLN A 89 12.34 7.62 -4.01
C GLN A 89 12.98 6.32 -4.51
N ASP A 90 12.53 5.16 -4.03
CA ASP A 90 13.07 3.89 -4.50
C ASP A 90 12.66 3.65 -5.97
N PRO A 91 13.54 3.16 -6.85
CA PRO A 91 13.17 2.91 -8.24
C PRO A 91 12.37 1.61 -8.43
N ASP A 92 12.43 0.67 -7.49
CA ASP A 92 11.76 -0.62 -7.59
C ASP A 92 10.33 -0.54 -7.03
N VAL A 93 9.34 -0.64 -7.91
CA VAL A 93 7.92 -0.63 -7.56
C VAL A 93 7.53 -1.74 -6.58
N PHE A 94 8.27 -2.87 -6.54
CA PHE A 94 8.01 -3.94 -5.59
C PHE A 94 8.56 -3.62 -4.19
N ASN A 95 9.68 -2.88 -4.08
CA ASN A 95 10.16 -2.38 -2.80
C ASN A 95 9.16 -1.39 -2.18
N LYS A 96 8.49 -0.57 -3.01
CA LYS A 96 7.41 0.33 -2.59
C LYS A 96 6.16 -0.39 -2.10
N LEU A 97 5.89 -1.58 -2.65
CA LEU A 97 4.72 -2.40 -2.30
C LEU A 97 4.86 -3.07 -0.92
N VAL A 98 6.09 -3.32 -0.47
CA VAL A 98 6.38 -4.02 0.81
C VAL A 98 5.59 -3.46 2.00
N PRO A 99 5.61 -2.15 2.33
CA PRO A 99 4.89 -1.63 3.49
C PRO A 99 3.38 -1.92 3.44
N PHE A 100 2.75 -1.79 2.27
CA PHE A 100 1.34 -2.12 2.10
C PHE A 100 1.10 -3.62 2.32
N TRP A 101 1.96 -4.46 1.74
CA TRP A 101 1.82 -5.90 1.89
C TRP A 101 2.02 -6.36 3.34
N GLN A 102 2.97 -5.78 4.07
CA GLN A 102 3.18 -6.11 5.48
C GLN A 102 2.02 -5.72 6.39
N LEU A 103 1.27 -4.64 6.08
CA LEU A 103 0.01 -4.34 6.78
C LEU A 103 -1.00 -5.46 6.56
N HIS A 104 -1.12 -5.98 5.34
CA HIS A 104 -2.02 -7.11 5.06
C HIS A 104 -1.61 -8.34 5.86
N LEU A 105 -0.32 -8.68 5.86
CA LEU A 105 0.20 -9.82 6.63
C LEU A 105 -0.05 -9.65 8.13
N TYR A 106 0.16 -8.45 8.69
CA TYR A 106 -0.06 -8.18 10.10
C TYR A 106 -1.55 -8.35 10.46
N PHE A 107 -2.44 -7.64 9.77
CA PHE A 107 -3.85 -7.60 10.15
C PHE A 107 -4.58 -8.90 9.90
N THR A 108 -4.27 -9.62 8.81
CA THR A 108 -4.87 -10.95 8.57
C THR A 108 -4.40 -12.04 9.55
N ASN A 109 -3.39 -11.76 10.37
CA ASN A 109 -2.81 -12.74 11.30
C ASN A 109 -2.73 -12.16 12.73
N VAL A 110 -1.55 -11.67 13.14
CA VAL A 110 -1.27 -11.22 14.52
C VAL A 110 -2.21 -10.09 14.99
N GLY A 111 -2.58 -9.21 14.06
CA GLY A 111 -3.53 -8.12 14.27
C GLY A 111 -4.99 -8.57 14.37
N ALA A 112 -5.32 -9.80 13.98
CA ALA A 112 -6.66 -10.40 14.05
C ALA A 112 -7.79 -9.54 13.46
N ASN A 113 -7.50 -8.82 12.38
CA ASN A 113 -8.43 -8.02 11.59
C ASN A 113 -8.35 -8.41 10.10
N PRO A 114 -8.97 -9.53 9.70
CA PRO A 114 -8.92 -10.01 8.31
C PRO A 114 -9.57 -9.04 7.30
N ASP A 115 -10.54 -8.23 7.76
CA ASP A 115 -11.28 -7.29 6.93
C ASP A 115 -10.64 -5.89 6.87
N PHE A 116 -9.43 -5.71 7.43
CA PHE A 116 -8.74 -4.42 7.47
C PHE A 116 -8.72 -3.68 6.13
N TYR A 117 -8.31 -4.36 5.04
CA TYR A 117 -8.26 -3.74 3.73
C TYR A 117 -9.66 -3.50 3.14
N PRO A 118 -10.58 -4.49 3.10
CA PRO A 118 -11.97 -4.24 2.75
C PRO A 118 -12.59 -3.01 3.43
N ASP A 119 -12.42 -2.90 4.75
CA ASP A 119 -12.91 -1.78 5.55
C ASP A 119 -12.21 -0.47 5.19
N LEU A 120 -10.88 -0.51 4.95
CA LEU A 120 -10.11 0.66 4.56
C LEU A 120 -10.55 1.19 3.19
N PHE A 121 -10.79 0.29 2.22
CA PHE A 121 -11.30 0.64 0.91
C PHE A 121 -12.73 1.22 0.99
N GLU A 122 -13.59 0.66 1.85
CA GLU A 122 -14.92 1.22 2.09
C GLU A 122 -14.83 2.62 2.70
N ALA A 123 -13.96 2.81 3.69
CA ALA A 123 -13.77 4.10 4.34
C ALA A 123 -13.28 5.18 3.34
N PHE A 124 -12.40 4.83 2.41
CA PHE A 124 -11.98 5.75 1.34
C PHE A 124 -13.10 6.06 0.34
N ARG A 125 -13.94 5.09 -0.03
CA ARG A 125 -15.10 5.36 -0.90
C ARG A 125 -16.07 6.35 -0.26
N ARG A 126 -16.40 6.13 1.01
CA ARG A 126 -17.26 7.04 1.79
C ARG A 126 -16.66 8.45 1.88
N GLN A 127 -15.36 8.54 2.18
CA GLN A 127 -14.65 9.82 2.19
C GLN A 127 -14.72 10.52 0.83
N GLY A 128 -14.51 9.79 -0.27
CA GLY A 128 -14.61 10.33 -1.63
C GLY A 128 -15.99 10.88 -1.97
N GLU A 129 -17.05 10.15 -1.60
CA GLU A 129 -18.43 10.62 -1.80
C GLU A 129 -18.74 11.90 -1.03
N GLU A 130 -18.19 12.07 0.18
CA GLU A 130 -18.33 13.28 0.98
C GLU A 130 -17.53 14.46 0.40
N GLU A 131 -16.28 14.23 0.02
CA GLU A 131 -15.42 15.29 -0.53
C GLU A 131 -15.88 15.76 -1.92
N LEU A 132 -16.43 14.87 -2.75
CA LEU A 132 -17.04 15.24 -4.03
C LEU A 132 -18.19 16.24 -3.87
N LYS A 133 -19.00 16.09 -2.82
CA LYS A 133 -20.10 17.03 -2.50
C LYS A 133 -19.57 18.39 -2.07
N ASN A 134 -18.40 18.44 -1.42
CA ASN A 134 -17.86 19.64 -0.79
C ASN A 134 -16.86 20.42 -1.66
N ASN A 135 -16.13 19.75 -2.56
CA ASN A 135 -14.98 20.34 -3.26
C ASN A 135 -15.20 20.57 -4.77
N ASN A 136 -16.44 20.46 -5.28
CA ASN A 136 -16.76 20.58 -6.72
C ASN A 136 -15.86 19.72 -7.62
N GLY A 137 -15.41 18.56 -7.13
CA GLY A 137 -14.55 17.63 -7.87
C GLY A 137 -13.10 18.09 -8.10
N LYS A 138 -12.61 19.12 -7.38
CA LYS A 138 -11.21 19.55 -7.49
C LYS A 138 -10.33 18.84 -6.46
N TRP A 139 -9.32 18.15 -6.96
CA TRP A 139 -8.32 17.44 -6.17
C TRP A 139 -7.01 18.24 -6.15
N GLY A 140 -6.33 18.28 -5.00
CA GLY A 140 -4.97 18.83 -4.92
C GLY A 140 -3.95 17.92 -5.62
N ASN A 141 -2.86 18.50 -6.11
CA ASN A 141 -1.83 17.73 -6.84
C ASN A 141 -0.63 17.30 -5.98
N ASN A 142 -0.63 17.59 -4.68
CA ASN A 142 0.47 17.23 -3.79
C ASN A 142 0.25 15.82 -3.20
N PRO A 143 1.04 14.80 -3.62
CA PRO A 143 0.86 13.43 -3.16
C PRO A 143 1.03 13.24 -1.65
N ALA A 144 1.79 14.12 -0.99
CA ALA A 144 1.99 14.10 0.46
C ALA A 144 0.67 14.17 1.26
N ILE A 145 -0.32 14.93 0.76
CA ILE A 145 -1.62 15.09 1.43
C ILE A 145 -2.37 13.76 1.47
N TYR A 146 -2.44 13.06 0.34
CA TYR A 146 -3.11 11.77 0.24
C TYR A 146 -2.36 10.68 1.01
N GLN A 147 -1.03 10.74 1.02
CA GLN A 147 -0.21 9.84 1.82
C GLN A 147 -0.49 9.97 3.32
N LEU A 148 -0.58 11.20 3.86
CA LEU A 148 -0.95 11.42 5.26
C LEU A 148 -2.39 10.98 5.53
N ASN A 149 -3.31 11.24 4.60
CA ASN A 149 -4.68 10.75 4.72
C ASN A 149 -4.74 9.23 4.79
N PHE A 150 -3.94 8.54 3.97
CA PHE A 150 -3.83 7.08 4.01
C PHE A 150 -3.33 6.60 5.37
N VAL A 151 -2.25 7.18 5.89
CA VAL A 151 -1.69 6.81 7.21
C VAL A 151 -2.73 6.99 8.31
N LYS A 152 -3.40 8.15 8.34
CA LYS A 152 -4.46 8.44 9.31
C LYS A 152 -5.62 7.46 9.19
N LYS A 153 -6.13 7.22 7.97
CA LYS A 153 -7.27 6.32 7.75
C LYS A 153 -6.92 4.87 8.09
N ALA A 154 -5.70 4.43 7.78
CA ALA A 154 -5.21 3.13 8.17
C ALA A 154 -5.19 2.97 9.70
N CYS A 155 -4.75 3.98 10.45
CA CYS A 155 -4.81 3.95 11.92
C CYS A 155 -6.26 3.93 12.43
N GLU A 156 -7.13 4.78 11.87
CA GLU A 156 -8.54 4.89 12.25
C GLU A 156 -9.32 3.59 12.04
N VAL A 157 -9.13 2.93 10.89
CA VAL A 157 -9.83 1.69 10.51
C VAL A 157 -9.28 0.51 11.28
N SER A 158 -7.96 0.39 11.37
CA SER A 158 -7.32 -0.71 12.10
C SER A 158 -7.43 -0.62 13.63
N LYS A 159 -7.81 0.55 14.15
CA LYS A 159 -7.75 0.87 15.59
C LYS A 159 -6.37 0.59 16.18
N THR A 160 -5.32 0.83 15.39
CA THR A 160 -3.92 0.59 15.77
C THR A 160 -3.08 1.81 15.40
N ASP A 161 -2.18 2.24 16.27
CA ASP A 161 -1.21 3.30 15.97
C ASP A 161 -0.11 2.74 15.06
N LEU A 162 -0.15 3.11 13.78
CA LEU A 162 0.82 2.66 12.77
C LEU A 162 1.93 3.68 12.50
N THR A 163 2.02 4.76 13.30
CA THR A 163 2.93 5.88 13.03
C THR A 163 4.39 5.43 12.94
N GLU A 164 4.88 4.64 13.90
CA GLU A 164 6.27 4.15 13.90
C GLU A 164 6.58 3.26 12.69
N PHE A 165 5.62 2.43 12.28
CA PHE A 165 5.75 1.59 11.09
C PHE A 165 5.90 2.43 9.82
N PHE A 166 5.03 3.43 9.64
CA PHE A 166 5.08 4.33 8.50
C PHE A 166 6.33 5.22 8.48
N ASP A 167 6.80 5.64 9.66
CA ASP A 167 8.03 6.42 9.82
C ASP A 167 9.26 5.66 9.30
N LYS A 168 9.36 4.35 9.60
CA LYS A 168 10.44 3.47 9.09
C LYS A 168 10.51 3.47 7.56
N TYR A 169 9.37 3.49 6.88
CA TYR A 169 9.29 3.51 5.40
C TYR A 169 9.32 4.91 4.78
N GLY A 170 9.56 5.95 5.59
CA GLY A 170 9.68 7.32 5.09
C GLY A 170 8.36 7.92 4.59
N PHE A 171 7.21 7.46 5.11
CA PHE A 171 5.91 8.11 4.84
C PHE A 171 5.80 9.51 5.46
N PHE A 172 6.66 9.84 6.41
CA PHE A 172 6.77 11.17 7.03
C PHE A 172 8.04 11.91 6.58
N TYR A 173 8.64 11.53 5.45
CA TYR A 173 9.82 12.20 4.92
C TYR A 173 9.51 13.67 4.60
N VAL A 174 10.10 14.60 5.36
CA VAL A 174 9.97 16.05 5.18
C VAL A 174 10.91 16.52 4.09
N GLY A 175 10.39 17.32 3.18
CA GLY A 175 11.13 17.81 2.01
C GLY A 175 10.25 17.81 0.77
N TRP A 176 10.88 17.80 -0.39
CA TRP A 176 10.19 17.76 -1.66
C TRP A 176 10.81 16.72 -2.59
N LEU A 177 9.98 16.15 -3.48
CA LEU A 177 10.40 15.21 -4.51
C LEU A 177 9.66 15.56 -5.81
N GLU A 178 10.33 15.34 -6.93
CA GLU A 178 9.72 15.39 -8.26
C GLU A 178 9.95 14.05 -8.94
N TYR A 179 8.89 13.52 -9.55
CA TYR A 179 8.94 12.26 -10.28
C TYR A 179 7.84 12.23 -11.35
N GLU A 180 8.04 11.38 -12.33
CA GLU A 180 7.11 11.14 -13.42
C GLU A 180 6.43 9.78 -13.23
N ASP A 181 5.11 9.78 -13.08
CA ASP A 181 4.27 8.59 -12.94
C ASP A 181 2.93 8.89 -13.62
N TYR A 182 2.85 8.57 -14.91
CA TYR A 182 1.74 8.96 -15.81
C TYR A 182 1.40 10.46 -15.78
N GLY A 183 2.42 11.28 -15.51
CA GLY A 183 2.32 12.71 -15.28
C GLY A 183 3.39 13.18 -14.31
N LYS A 184 3.68 14.49 -14.33
CA LYS A 184 4.64 15.08 -13.38
C LYS A 184 3.96 15.33 -12.05
N HIS A 185 4.51 14.75 -10.99
CA HIS A 185 4.02 14.93 -9.64
C HIS A 185 5.07 15.66 -8.80
N ARG A 186 4.59 16.55 -7.91
CA ARG A 186 5.44 17.27 -6.97
C ARG A 186 4.99 16.97 -5.55
N TYR A 187 5.75 16.11 -4.89
CA TYR A 187 5.59 15.83 -3.47
C TYR A 187 6.21 16.96 -2.66
N ILE A 188 5.46 17.52 -1.71
CA ILE A 188 5.92 18.52 -0.76
C ILE A 188 5.37 18.15 0.61
N MET A 189 6.25 17.81 1.54
CA MET A 189 5.90 17.49 2.93
C MET A 189 6.61 18.46 3.85
N THR A 190 5.86 19.22 4.64
CA THR A 190 6.41 20.10 5.67
C THR A 190 6.40 19.41 7.03
N GLN A 191 7.22 19.90 7.97
CA GLN A 191 7.22 19.39 9.34
C GLN A 191 5.85 19.59 10.00
N GLU A 192 5.21 20.74 9.79
CA GLU A 192 3.86 21.02 10.30
C GLU A 192 2.81 20.00 9.84
N MET A 193 2.87 19.57 8.56
CA MET A 193 1.97 18.53 8.04
C MET A 193 2.15 17.19 8.76
N VAL A 194 3.41 16.80 9.01
CA VAL A 194 3.75 15.58 9.74
C VAL A 194 3.30 15.66 11.19
N ASP A 195 3.63 16.75 11.88
CA ASP A 195 3.31 16.96 13.29
C ASP A 195 1.80 16.95 13.50
N LYS A 196 1.04 17.67 12.66
CA LYS A 196 -0.42 17.65 12.70
C LYS A 196 -0.98 16.24 12.52
N CYS A 197 -0.47 15.48 11.56
CA CYS A 197 -0.93 14.10 11.33
C CYS A 197 -0.64 13.20 12.55
N LYS A 198 0.58 13.28 13.11
CA LYS A 198 0.97 12.50 14.30
C LYS A 198 0.14 12.92 15.53
N GLU A 199 -0.12 14.19 15.74
CA GLU A 199 -0.98 14.69 16.82
C GLU A 199 -2.43 14.19 16.68
N GLU A 200 -3.00 14.22 15.48
CA GLU A 200 -4.35 13.72 15.23
C GLU A 200 -4.46 12.22 15.52
N ILE A 201 -3.45 11.42 15.14
CA ILE A 201 -3.40 9.98 15.46
C ILE A 201 -3.20 9.77 16.97
N GLN A 202 -2.32 10.55 17.61
CA GLN A 202 -2.09 10.46 19.05
C GLN A 202 -3.38 10.73 19.86
N LYS A 203 -4.21 11.69 19.42
CA LYS A 203 -5.50 12.00 20.03
C LYS A 203 -6.50 10.83 19.96
N MET A 204 -6.32 9.88 19.04
CA MET A 204 -7.16 8.68 18.95
C MET A 204 -6.85 7.66 20.06
N ASN A 205 -5.73 7.81 20.78
CA ASN A 205 -5.33 6.94 21.89
C ASN A 205 -5.33 5.44 21.53
N LEU A 206 -4.76 5.12 20.37
CA LEU A 206 -4.77 3.77 19.81
C LEU A 206 -3.61 2.90 20.38
N PRO A 207 -3.82 1.59 20.55
CA PRO A 207 -2.73 0.68 20.92
C PRO A 207 -1.70 0.58 19.79
N LYS A 208 -0.43 0.36 20.17
CA LYS A 208 0.65 0.04 19.23
C LYS A 208 0.52 -1.38 18.66
N PRO A 209 1.17 -1.70 17.54
CA PRO A 209 1.20 -3.06 17.01
C PRO A 209 1.83 -4.05 17.99
N LYS A 210 1.35 -5.29 18.00
CA LYS A 210 1.86 -6.34 18.92
C LYS A 210 3.30 -6.75 18.62
N ILE A 211 3.76 -6.54 17.38
CA ILE A 211 5.09 -6.87 16.89
C ILE A 211 5.56 -5.79 15.90
N ASP A 212 6.86 -5.77 15.58
CA ASP A 212 7.36 -4.89 14.52
C ASP A 212 6.91 -5.39 13.14
N ILE A 213 5.89 -4.73 12.58
CA ILE A 213 5.31 -5.04 11.27
C ILE A 213 6.36 -5.06 10.16
N SER A 214 7.41 -4.23 10.25
CA SER A 214 8.46 -4.16 9.22
C SER A 214 9.27 -5.45 9.08
N THR A 215 9.19 -6.35 10.07
CA THR A 215 9.89 -7.64 10.09
C THR A 215 9.10 -8.77 9.45
N LEU A 216 7.82 -8.54 9.10
CA LEU A 216 6.95 -9.55 8.52
C LEU A 216 7.32 -9.86 7.07
N THR A 217 7.20 -11.13 6.72
CA THR A 217 7.40 -11.75 5.41
C THR A 217 6.36 -12.84 5.21
N ASP A 218 6.15 -13.32 4.00
CA ASP A 218 5.19 -14.42 3.76
C ASP A 218 5.53 -15.71 4.55
N ASN A 219 6.78 -15.90 5.00
CA ASN A 219 7.25 -17.14 5.66
C ASN A 219 7.22 -17.11 7.20
N ASN A 220 7.24 -15.92 7.82
CA ASN A 220 7.41 -15.79 9.28
C ASN A 220 6.13 -15.34 10.00
N ILE A 221 4.99 -15.52 9.35
CA ILE A 221 3.66 -15.31 9.93
C ILE A 221 3.28 -16.61 10.65
N LYS A 222 3.46 -16.64 11.97
CA LYS A 222 2.96 -17.71 12.85
C LYS A 222 2.11 -17.11 13.94
#